data_AF-A0AAV3ZZH2-F1
#
_entry.id   AF-A0AAV3ZZH2-F1
#
_cell.length_a   1.000
_cell.length_b   1.000
_cell.length_c   1.000
_cell.angle_alpha   90.00
_cell.angle_beta   90.00
_cell.angle_gamma   90.00
#
_symmetry.space_group_name_H-M   'P 1'
#
loop_
_entity.id
_entity.type
_entity.pdbx_description
1 polymer ?
#
loop_
_entity_poly.entity_id
_entity_poly.type
_entity_poly.pdbx_seq_one_letter_code
_entity_poly.pdbx_strand_id
1 'polypeptide(L)'
;MAICCFLLHACFAARVVCSKKIYRNCYAQPDNRQQFLIQLAKELVFDQVKRRAVAAKTMNLPYRINLETVLDSLSASCDQSGASSKRQAMSSSLKKTPTKSSTLSDSKFPASQKAKRKRSPSPPAATTPRKRCTLCPTKRDRKTKMECSKCSKYVCGEHSSFICTVCNSN
;
A
#
# COMPACT_ATOMS: atom_id res chain seq x y z
N MET A 1 -8.25 11.76 35.95
CA MET A 1 -8.70 10.90 34.83
C MET A 1 -9.09 11.67 33.56
N ALA A 2 -9.49 12.96 33.61
CA ALA A 2 -9.93 13.71 32.41
C ALA A 2 -8.80 14.27 31.51
N ILE A 3 -7.57 14.40 32.02
CA ILE A 3 -6.44 15.02 31.29
C ILE A 3 -5.87 14.09 30.20
N CYS A 4 -6.01 12.77 30.33
CA CYS A 4 -5.51 11.81 29.35
C CYS A 4 -6.30 11.79 28.03
N CYS A 5 -7.61 12.09 28.05
CA CYS A 5 -8.42 12.10 26.82
C CYS A 5 -8.08 13.28 25.90
N PHE A 6 -7.76 14.45 26.45
CA PHE A 6 -7.43 15.63 25.64
C PHE A 6 -6.09 15.49 24.91
N LEU A 7 -5.09 14.83 25.52
CA LEU A 7 -3.80 14.58 24.88
C LEU A 7 -3.91 13.55 23.74
N LEU A 8 -4.78 12.54 23.88
CA LEU A 8 -5.03 11.55 22.83
C LEU A 8 -5.73 12.14 21.59
N HIS A 9 -6.68 13.05 21.78
CA HIS A 9 -7.36 13.73 20.67
C HIS A 9 -6.44 14.74 19.95
N ALA A 10 -5.60 15.47 20.68
CA ALA A 10 -4.64 16.40 20.10
C ALA A 10 -3.60 15.69 19.22
N CYS A 11 -3.10 14.51 19.63
CA CYS A 11 -2.19 13.71 18.81
C CYS A 11 -2.85 13.14 17.55
N PHE A 12 -4.15 12.81 17.59
CA PHE A 12 -4.86 12.28 16.43
C PHE A 12 -5.09 13.36 15.36
N ALA A 13 -5.42 14.58 15.77
CA ALA A 13 -5.60 15.71 14.85
C ALA A 13 -4.30 16.11 14.13
N ALA A 14 -3.15 16.10 14.82
CA ALA A 14 -1.86 16.45 14.22
C ALA A 14 -1.41 15.46 13.12
N ARG A 15 -1.72 14.16 13.26
CA ARG A 15 -1.40 13.12 12.25
C ARG A 15 -2.19 13.28 10.95
N VAL A 16 -3.43 13.76 11.02
CA VAL A 16 -4.31 13.88 9.84
C VAL A 16 -3.94 15.09 8.98
N VAL A 17 -3.45 16.17 9.57
CA VAL A 17 -3.12 17.41 8.85
C VAL A 17 -1.76 17.33 8.14
N CYS A 18 -0.78 16.61 8.69
CA CYS A 18 0.54 16.47 8.07
C CYS A 18 0.55 15.53 6.83
N SER A 19 -0.45 14.64 6.71
CA SER A 19 -0.47 13.60 5.66
C SER A 19 -0.96 14.08 4.29
N LYS A 20 -1.67 15.22 4.19
CA LYS A 20 -2.29 15.67 2.92
C LYS A 20 -1.38 16.49 2.01
N LYS A 21 -0.39 17.22 2.55
CA LYS A 21 0.52 18.05 1.72
C LYS A 21 1.65 17.24 1.07
N ILE A 22 2.10 16.15 1.71
CA ILE A 22 3.17 15.29 1.18
C ILE A 22 2.65 14.37 0.05
N TYR A 23 1.38 13.96 0.10
CA TYR A 23 0.81 13.00 -0.84
C TYR A 23 0.67 13.49 -2.29
N ARG A 24 0.68 14.81 -2.54
CA ARG A 24 0.45 15.35 -3.90
C ARG A 24 1.69 15.45 -4.78
N ASN A 25 2.90 15.45 -4.21
CA ASN A 25 4.14 15.61 -5.01
C ASN A 25 4.92 14.30 -5.26
N CYS A 26 4.63 13.21 -4.52
CA CYS A 26 5.39 11.96 -4.64
C CYS A 26 4.88 10.97 -5.71
N TYR A 27 3.74 11.23 -6.36
CA TYR A 27 3.16 10.29 -7.34
C TYR A 27 3.67 10.45 -8.78
N ALA A 28 4.57 11.42 -9.05
CA ALA A 28 5.05 11.71 -10.40
C ALA A 28 6.32 10.94 -10.80
N GLN A 29 7.04 10.30 -9.87
CA GLN A 29 8.21 9.48 -10.18
C GLN A 29 8.11 8.08 -9.55
N PRO A 30 8.23 6.99 -10.34
CA PRO A 30 8.11 5.62 -9.84
C PRO A 30 9.19 5.26 -8.80
N ASP A 31 10.39 5.80 -8.93
CA ASP A 31 11.52 5.51 -8.03
C ASP A 31 11.30 6.08 -6.61
N ASN A 32 10.62 7.22 -6.51
CA ASN A 32 10.31 7.85 -5.23
C ASN A 32 9.19 7.13 -4.46
N ARG A 33 8.34 6.37 -5.16
CA ARG A 33 7.26 5.62 -4.52
C ARG A 33 7.80 4.47 -3.68
N GLN A 34 8.81 3.75 -4.18
CA GLN A 34 9.42 2.65 -3.42
C GLN A 34 10.15 3.18 -2.18
N GLN A 35 10.91 4.27 -2.31
CA GLN A 35 11.58 4.90 -1.16
C GLN A 35 10.57 5.40 -0.11
N PHE A 36 9.47 6.01 -0.55
CA PHE A 36 8.40 6.44 0.34
C PHE A 36 7.77 5.27 1.09
N LEU A 37 7.47 4.16 0.41
CA LEU A 37 6.92 2.96 1.06
C LEU A 37 7.90 2.34 2.06
N ILE A 38 9.20 2.30 1.74
CA ILE A 38 10.24 1.82 2.65
C ILE A 38 10.32 2.74 3.88
N GLN A 39 10.26 4.06 3.69
CA GLN A 39 10.32 5.03 4.78
C GLN A 39 9.07 4.95 5.68
N LEU A 40 7.90 4.77 5.08
CA LEU A 40 6.63 4.61 5.80
C LEU A 40 6.59 3.28 6.57
N ALA A 41 7.15 2.21 6.02
CA ALA A 41 7.34 0.94 6.72
C ALA A 41 8.29 1.10 7.91
N LYS A 42 9.41 1.83 7.76
CA LYS A 42 10.33 2.13 8.87
C LYS A 42 9.65 2.92 9.99
N GLU A 43 8.82 3.91 9.68
CA GLU A 43 8.13 4.69 10.72
C GLU A 43 7.02 3.90 11.43
N LEU A 44 6.19 3.15 10.69
CA LEU A 44 5.02 2.48 11.29
C LEU A 44 5.34 1.12 11.91
N VAL A 45 6.19 0.32 11.26
CA VAL A 45 6.44 -1.06 11.68
C VAL A 45 7.46 -1.10 12.81
N PHE A 46 8.45 -0.20 12.81
CA PHE A 46 9.55 -0.23 13.77
C PHE A 46 9.08 0.06 15.20
N ASP A 47 8.12 0.97 15.38
CA ASP A 47 7.49 1.23 16.69
C ASP A 47 6.63 0.06 17.18
N GLN A 48 6.01 -0.68 16.26
CA GLN A 48 5.23 -1.86 16.62
C GLN A 48 6.14 -3.02 17.01
N VAL A 49 7.25 -3.22 16.30
CA VAL A 49 8.29 -4.20 16.62
C VAL A 49 8.97 -3.87 17.95
N LYS A 50 9.34 -2.61 18.20
CA LYS A 50 9.90 -2.16 19.48
C LYS A 50 8.96 -2.45 20.65
N ARG A 51 7.67 -2.10 20.52
CA ARG A 51 6.67 -2.37 21.57
C ARG A 51 6.51 -3.87 21.84
N ARG A 52 6.51 -4.71 20.80
CA ARG A 52 6.48 -6.17 20.95
C ARG A 52 7.75 -6.72 21.59
N ALA A 53 8.93 -6.20 21.23
CA ALA A 53 10.19 -6.62 21.83
C ALA A 53 10.26 -6.28 23.33
N VAL A 54 9.79 -5.09 23.73
CA VAL A 54 9.69 -4.72 25.15
C VAL A 54 8.69 -5.59 25.88
N ALA A 55 7.50 -5.83 25.31
CA ALA A 55 6.50 -6.72 25.89
C ALA A 55 7.01 -8.17 26.05
N ALA A 56 7.75 -8.68 25.05
CA ALA A 56 8.40 -9.97 25.09
C ALA A 56 9.57 -10.04 26.10
N LYS A 57 10.17 -8.90 26.47
CA LYS A 57 11.19 -8.83 27.52
C LYS A 57 10.57 -8.79 28.93
N THR A 58 9.36 -8.21 29.06
CA THR A 58 8.61 -8.19 30.33
C THR A 58 7.91 -9.51 30.63
N MET A 59 7.47 -10.23 29.59
CA MET A 59 6.99 -11.59 29.76
C MET A 59 8.23 -12.48 29.75
N ASN A 60 8.52 -13.13 30.88
CA ASN A 60 9.63 -14.07 31.04
C ASN A 60 9.35 -15.36 30.23
N LEU A 61 9.18 -15.21 28.92
CA LEU A 61 8.86 -16.27 27.98
C LEU A 61 10.16 -17.05 27.72
N PRO A 62 10.19 -18.35 28.00
CA PRO A 62 11.39 -19.18 27.85
C PRO A 62 11.82 -19.39 26.38
N TYR A 63 11.14 -18.75 25.42
CA TYR A 63 11.44 -18.90 24.00
C TYR A 63 12.21 -17.69 23.48
N ARG A 64 13.53 -17.70 23.69
CA ARG A 64 14.46 -16.83 22.97
C ARG A 64 14.50 -17.27 21.51
N ILE A 65 13.67 -16.66 20.66
CA ILE A 65 13.96 -16.64 19.23
C ILE A 65 15.15 -15.71 19.05
N ASN A 66 16.30 -16.25 18.65
CA ASN A 66 17.47 -15.44 18.32
C ASN A 66 17.13 -14.56 17.11
N LEU A 67 16.89 -13.28 17.38
CA LEU A 67 16.51 -12.31 16.35
C LEU A 67 17.63 -12.13 15.30
N GLU A 68 18.89 -12.37 15.69
CA GLU A 68 20.06 -12.35 14.79
C GLU A 68 19.95 -13.40 13.69
N THR A 69 19.46 -14.61 13.99
CA THR A 69 19.33 -15.68 12.99
C THR A 69 18.23 -15.38 11.96
N VAL A 70 17.19 -14.65 12.36
CA VAL A 70 16.13 -14.21 11.43
C VAL A 70 16.64 -13.08 10.52
N LEU A 71 17.48 -12.18 11.03
CA LEU A 71 18.10 -11.12 10.22
C LEU A 71 19.10 -11.67 9.21
N ASP A 72 19.91 -12.65 9.60
CA ASP A 72 20.90 -13.32 8.72
C ASP A 72 20.23 -14.19 7.64
N SER A 73 19.05 -14.75 7.93
CA SER A 73 18.28 -15.50 6.93
C SER A 73 17.67 -14.59 5.85
N LEU A 74 17.38 -13.32 6.19
CA LEU A 74 16.84 -12.35 5.24
C LEU A 74 17.91 -11.77 4.32
N SER A 75 19.13 -11.56 4.81
CA SER A 75 20.24 -11.06 4.00
C SER A 75 20.72 -12.08 2.96
N ALA A 76 20.65 -13.38 3.26
CA ALA A 76 21.08 -14.46 2.35
C ALA A 76 20.19 -14.66 1.09
N SER A 77 19.04 -13.99 1.00
CA SER A 77 18.08 -14.20 -0.11
C SER A 77 18.20 -13.21 -1.27
N CYS A 78 19.14 -12.26 -1.24
CA CYS A 78 19.21 -11.14 -2.20
C CYS A 78 20.15 -11.37 -3.40
N ASP A 79 21.00 -12.40 -3.40
CA ASP A 79 22.18 -12.45 -4.29
C ASP A 79 22.10 -13.43 -5.49
N GLN A 80 20.96 -14.08 -5.78
CA GLN A 80 20.89 -15.09 -6.85
C GLN A 80 20.30 -14.63 -8.19
N SER A 81 20.28 -13.34 -8.49
CA SER A 81 19.89 -12.88 -9.84
C SER A 81 20.75 -11.70 -10.30
N GLY A 82 21.90 -12.01 -10.89
CA GLY A 82 22.79 -10.98 -11.42
C GLY A 82 24.05 -11.46 -12.12
N ALA A 83 23.97 -12.47 -13.01
CA ALA A 83 25.03 -12.69 -13.99
C ALA A 83 24.77 -11.85 -15.25
N SER A 84 25.81 -11.13 -15.69
CA SER A 84 25.99 -10.45 -16.98
C SER A 84 25.20 -9.16 -17.25
N SER A 85 25.85 -8.01 -17.05
CA SER A 85 26.47 -7.32 -18.20
C SER A 85 27.35 -6.14 -17.77
N LYS A 86 28.61 -6.19 -18.20
CA LYS A 86 29.58 -5.10 -18.19
C LYS A 86 28.98 -3.84 -18.83
N ARG A 87 29.12 -2.68 -18.18
CA ARG A 87 29.45 -1.42 -18.86
C ARG A 87 30.21 -0.49 -17.92
N GLN A 88 31.26 0.07 -18.50
CA GLN A 88 32.39 0.73 -17.87
C GLN A 88 32.04 2.11 -17.32
N ALA A 89 32.89 2.53 -16.39
CA ALA A 89 33.02 3.83 -15.77
C ALA A 89 32.93 5.03 -16.74
N MET A 90 32.53 6.19 -16.21
CA MET A 90 33.36 7.40 -16.22
C MET A 90 33.03 8.28 -15.00
N SER A 91 34.10 8.69 -14.34
CA SER A 91 34.24 9.61 -13.22
C SER A 91 34.11 11.08 -13.64
N SER A 92 33.52 11.93 -12.79
CA SER A 92 34.02 13.26 -12.40
C SER A 92 32.92 13.98 -11.58
N SER A 93 33.13 14.29 -10.31
CA SER A 93 33.95 15.37 -9.73
C SER A 93 33.15 16.67 -9.54
N LEU A 94 33.34 17.24 -8.34
CA LEU A 94 33.12 18.64 -7.93
C LEU A 94 31.82 19.03 -7.18
N LYS A 95 32.08 19.28 -5.89
CA LYS A 95 31.90 20.56 -5.16
C LYS A 95 30.62 20.77 -4.34
N LYS A 96 30.87 20.79 -3.03
CA LYS A 96 30.12 21.47 -1.97
C LYS A 96 29.89 22.95 -2.30
N THR A 97 28.72 23.48 -1.93
CA THR A 97 28.56 24.83 -1.36
C THR A 97 27.36 24.89 -0.41
N PRO A 98 27.42 25.67 0.69
CA PRO A 98 26.29 26.00 1.55
C PRO A 98 25.79 27.42 1.26
N THR A 99 24.48 27.64 1.12
CA THR A 99 23.94 29.02 1.09
C THR A 99 22.51 29.11 1.63
N LYS A 100 22.30 30.20 2.37
CA LYS A 100 21.15 30.56 3.21
C LYS A 100 19.94 31.06 2.40
N SER A 101 18.77 30.99 3.05
CA SER A 101 17.71 32.02 3.20
C SER A 101 17.07 32.75 1.99
N SER A 102 15.77 33.04 2.17
CA SER A 102 14.91 34.03 1.48
C SER A 102 14.57 33.68 0.02
N THR A 103 13.38 33.92 -0.53
CA THR A 103 12.42 35.01 -0.34
C THR A 103 11.05 34.59 -0.89
N LEU A 104 9.97 35.09 -0.30
CA LEU A 104 8.64 35.14 -0.91
C LEU A 104 8.71 35.87 -2.26
N SER A 105 8.09 35.32 -3.31
CA SER A 105 7.48 36.12 -4.38
C SER A 105 6.38 35.36 -5.13
N ASP A 106 5.23 36.02 -5.15
CA ASP A 106 4.04 35.78 -5.97
C ASP A 106 4.39 35.38 -7.41
N SER A 107 4.14 34.13 -7.75
CA SER A 107 4.25 33.61 -9.10
C SER A 107 2.87 33.18 -9.59
N LYS A 108 2.26 34.11 -10.31
CA LYS A 108 1.06 33.99 -11.13
C LYS A 108 1.14 32.72 -11.99
N PHE A 109 0.45 31.66 -11.58
CA PHE A 109 0.34 30.41 -12.35
C PHE A 109 -0.33 30.71 -13.70
N PRO A 110 0.32 30.47 -14.85
CA PRO A 110 -0.38 30.52 -16.13
C PRO A 110 -1.40 29.38 -16.17
N ALA A 111 -2.63 29.72 -16.55
CA ALA A 111 -3.72 28.78 -16.73
C ALA A 111 -3.27 27.63 -17.63
N SER A 112 -3.02 26.46 -17.00
CA SER A 112 -2.67 25.23 -17.69
C SER A 112 -3.84 24.84 -18.58
N GLN A 113 -3.69 25.14 -19.88
CA GLN A 113 -4.64 24.79 -20.91
C GLN A 113 -4.73 23.26 -20.94
N LYS A 114 -5.84 22.74 -20.40
CA LYS A 114 -6.26 21.34 -20.53
C LYS A 114 -6.39 21.03 -22.02
N ALA A 115 -5.29 20.57 -22.63
CA ALA A 115 -5.31 19.96 -23.94
C ALA A 115 -6.25 18.74 -23.87
N LYS A 116 -7.43 18.91 -24.46
CA LYS A 116 -8.49 17.92 -24.60
C LYS A 116 -7.97 16.82 -25.54
N ARG A 117 -7.09 15.95 -25.03
CA ARG A 117 -6.60 14.77 -25.76
C ARG A 117 -7.84 13.97 -26.14
N LYS A 118 -8.15 13.96 -27.44
CA LYS A 118 -9.16 13.09 -28.05
C LYS A 118 -8.72 11.66 -27.77
N ARG A 119 -9.17 11.08 -26.65
CA ARG A 119 -8.97 9.67 -26.37
C ARG A 119 -9.78 8.93 -27.43
N SER A 120 -9.09 8.12 -28.21
CA SER A 120 -9.69 7.18 -29.15
C SER A 120 -10.83 6.43 -28.44
N PRO A 121 -12.02 6.30 -29.03
CA PRO A 121 -13.11 5.55 -28.42
C PRO A 121 -12.63 4.12 -28.20
N SER A 122 -12.38 3.76 -26.95
CA SER A 122 -12.04 2.38 -26.58
C SER A 122 -13.24 1.50 -26.93
N PRO A 123 -13.03 0.32 -27.53
CA PRO A 123 -14.13 -0.57 -27.88
C PRO A 123 -15.01 -0.84 -26.66
N PRO A 124 -16.34 -0.84 -26.80
CA PRO A 124 -17.25 -1.05 -25.69
C PRO A 124 -16.93 -2.41 -25.07
N ALA A 125 -16.44 -2.40 -23.83
CA ALA A 125 -16.14 -3.62 -23.11
C ALA A 125 -17.43 -4.45 -23.03
N ALA A 126 -17.43 -5.63 -23.65
CA ALA A 126 -18.57 -6.54 -23.66
C ALA A 126 -18.99 -6.80 -22.20
N THR A 127 -20.08 -6.16 -21.77
CA THR A 127 -20.55 -6.29 -20.41
C THR A 127 -21.30 -7.59 -20.30
N THR A 128 -20.61 -8.61 -19.79
CA THR A 128 -21.25 -9.88 -19.47
C THR A 128 -22.49 -9.66 -18.61
N PRO A 129 -23.66 -10.20 -19.01
CA PRO A 129 -24.92 -9.99 -18.28
C PRO A 129 -24.81 -10.58 -16.88
N ARG A 130 -25.28 -9.85 -15.87
CA ARG A 130 -25.26 -10.31 -14.46
C ARG A 130 -26.50 -11.15 -14.19
N LYS A 131 -26.33 -12.33 -13.59
CA LYS A 131 -27.46 -13.20 -13.19
C LYS A 131 -27.67 -13.19 -11.68
N ARG A 132 -28.85 -13.62 -11.24
CA ARG A 132 -29.24 -13.65 -9.83
C ARG A 132 -28.51 -14.77 -9.08
N CYS A 133 -28.09 -14.51 -7.85
CA CYS A 133 -27.55 -15.55 -6.99
C CYS A 133 -28.60 -16.60 -6.62
N THR A 134 -28.24 -17.87 -6.76
CA THR A 134 -29.12 -19.02 -6.47
C THR A 134 -29.34 -19.27 -4.98
N LEU A 135 -28.40 -18.86 -4.13
CA LEU A 135 -28.47 -19.04 -2.68
C LEU A 135 -29.12 -17.85 -1.96
N CYS A 136 -29.27 -16.71 -2.63
CA CYS A 136 -29.93 -15.56 -2.03
C CYS A 136 -31.45 -15.73 -2.02
N PRO A 137 -32.13 -15.40 -0.91
CA PRO A 137 -33.58 -15.34 -0.91
C PRO A 137 -34.08 -14.27 -1.88
N THR A 138 -35.28 -14.47 -2.42
CA THR A 138 -35.87 -13.60 -3.44
C THR A 138 -35.95 -12.12 -3.02
N LYS A 139 -36.09 -11.86 -1.72
CA LYS A 139 -36.18 -10.51 -1.17
C LYS A 139 -34.90 -9.68 -1.31
N ARG A 140 -33.72 -10.31 -1.44
CA ARG A 140 -32.42 -9.61 -1.52
C ARG A 140 -31.92 -9.36 -2.95
N ASP A 141 -32.51 -10.02 -3.95
CA ASP A 141 -32.20 -9.95 -5.39
C ASP A 141 -30.75 -9.61 -5.79
N ARG A 142 -29.77 -10.31 -5.22
CA ARG A 142 -28.36 -10.00 -5.50
C ARG A 142 -27.94 -10.55 -6.86
N LYS A 143 -27.46 -9.65 -7.73
CA LYS A 143 -26.94 -9.99 -9.06
C LYS A 143 -25.41 -10.09 -9.04
N THR A 144 -24.87 -11.14 -9.64
CA THR A 144 -23.44 -11.48 -9.64
C THR A 144 -22.98 -11.86 -11.04
N LYS A 145 -21.67 -11.74 -11.26
CA LYS A 145 -20.97 -12.27 -12.43
C LYS A 145 -20.21 -13.56 -12.14
N MET A 146 -20.14 -13.95 -10.86
CA MET A 146 -19.33 -15.07 -10.41
C MET A 146 -20.16 -16.35 -10.43
N GLU A 147 -19.54 -17.42 -10.92
CA GLU A 147 -20.08 -18.77 -10.98
C GLU A 147 -19.23 -19.69 -10.11
N CYS A 148 -19.85 -20.66 -9.46
CA CYS A 148 -19.12 -21.65 -8.67
C CYS A 148 -18.33 -22.59 -9.59
N SER A 149 -17.05 -22.79 -9.31
CA SER A 149 -16.19 -23.66 -10.16
C SER A 149 -16.62 -25.14 -10.21
N LYS A 150 -17.34 -25.64 -9.20
CA LYS A 150 -17.80 -27.04 -9.13
C LYS A 150 -19.16 -27.27 -9.79
N CYS A 151 -20.13 -26.38 -9.58
CA CYS A 151 -21.52 -26.57 -10.03
C CYS A 151 -22.03 -25.52 -11.02
N SER A 152 -21.21 -24.54 -11.39
CA SER A 152 -21.51 -23.49 -12.37
C SER A 152 -22.75 -22.64 -12.05
N LYS A 153 -23.21 -22.66 -10.79
CA LYS A 153 -24.32 -21.81 -10.33
C LYS A 153 -23.82 -20.42 -9.97
N TYR A 154 -24.63 -19.40 -10.22
CA TYR A 154 -24.29 -18.01 -9.88
C TYR A 154 -24.35 -17.77 -8.38
N VAL A 155 -23.27 -17.21 -7.83
CA VAL A 155 -23.10 -16.97 -6.39
C VAL A 155 -22.62 -15.54 -6.11
N CYS A 156 -23.20 -14.89 -5.10
CA CYS A 156 -22.76 -13.56 -4.67
C CYS A 156 -21.54 -13.68 -3.72
N GLY A 157 -20.83 -12.58 -3.51
CA GLY A 157 -19.61 -12.58 -2.69
C GLY A 157 -19.81 -12.95 -1.21
N GLU A 158 -21.03 -12.90 -0.68
CA GLU A 158 -21.33 -13.40 0.67
C GLU A 158 -21.44 -14.92 0.74
N HIS A 159 -21.86 -15.57 -0.34
CA HIS A 159 -22.09 -17.00 -0.38
C HIS A 159 -20.90 -17.79 -0.94
N SER A 160 -19.91 -17.10 -1.50
CA SER A 160 -18.60 -17.68 -1.84
C SER A 160 -17.66 -16.64 -2.43
N SER A 161 -16.36 -16.82 -2.19
CA SER A 161 -15.29 -16.21 -2.98
C SER A 161 -14.99 -17.00 -4.28
N PHE A 162 -15.04 -18.34 -4.28
CA PHE A 162 -14.81 -19.18 -5.49
C PHE A 162 -15.68 -20.45 -5.57
N ILE A 163 -16.02 -21.09 -4.45
CA ILE A 163 -16.83 -22.33 -4.40
C ILE A 163 -18.06 -22.08 -3.51
N CYS A 164 -19.26 -22.43 -3.98
CA CYS A 164 -20.49 -22.21 -3.22
C CYS A 164 -20.52 -23.06 -1.95
N THR A 165 -21.21 -22.58 -0.91
CA THR A 165 -21.31 -23.28 0.38
C THR A 165 -21.81 -24.72 0.25
N VAL A 166 -22.77 -24.98 -0.66
CA VAL A 166 -23.30 -26.32 -0.93
C VAL A 166 -22.22 -27.28 -1.43
N CYS A 167 -21.36 -26.83 -2.34
CA CYS A 167 -20.26 -27.66 -2.87
C CYS A 167 -19.00 -27.64 -1.99
N ASN A 168 -18.97 -26.83 -0.92
CA ASN A 168 -17.90 -26.83 0.07
C ASN A 168 -18.19 -27.84 1.19
N SER A 169 -19.47 -28.12 1.45
CA SER A 169 -19.91 -29.13 2.41
C SER A 169 -19.92 -30.56 1.86
N ASN A 170 -19.77 -30.71 0.55
CA ASN A 170 -19.76 -31.98 -0.20
C ASN A 170 -18.36 -32.25 -0.76
#